data_AF-A0A1B0BUA8-F1
#
_entry.id   AF-A0A1B0BUA8-F1
#
_cell.length_a   1.000
_cell.length_b   1.000
_cell.length_c   1.000
_cell.angle_alpha   90.00
_cell.angle_beta   90.00
_cell.angle_gamma   90.00
#
_symmetry.space_group_name_H-M   'P 1'
#
loop_
_entity.id
_entity.type
_entity.pdbx_description
1 polymer ?
#
loop_
_entity_poly.entity_id
_entity_poly.type
_entity_poly.pdbx_seq_one_letter_code
_entity_poly.pdbx_strand_id
1 'polypeptide(L)'
;MISKKKEFITPYTTSDKIGCFALSEPGNGSDAGVTFTTASYKGDHYLLNGTKASITNAFEGGDAIHKRISAFIATKGIDGFSLGKKEDKLGIRGSSTCQLIFEDYIISKENILGKPVYGFKIAMKILDAGRIGIASQALCTLETCPQNVIIETPKLLKIIKTLQKYNAWRSNA
;
A
#
# COMPACT_ATOMS: atom_id res chain seq x y z
N MET A 1 -10.09 16.46 -13.43
CA MET A 1 -9.69 15.16 -12.83
C MET A 1 -10.41 13.95 -13.42
N ILE A 2 -11.72 13.94 -13.68
CA ILE A 2 -12.42 12.77 -14.27
C ILE A 2 -11.83 12.38 -15.65
N SER A 3 -11.46 13.36 -16.49
CA SER A 3 -10.85 13.11 -17.81
C SER A 3 -9.43 12.49 -17.72
N LYS A 4 -8.50 13.03 -16.91
CA LYS A 4 -7.15 12.43 -16.72
C LYS A 4 -7.14 11.16 -15.84
N LYS A 5 -8.14 10.97 -14.98
CA LYS A 5 -8.17 9.85 -14.01
C LYS A 5 -8.30 8.50 -14.70
N LYS A 6 -9.08 8.40 -15.78
CA LYS A 6 -9.24 7.15 -16.54
C LYS A 6 -7.91 6.76 -17.19
N GLU A 7 -7.28 7.69 -17.91
CA GLU A 7 -5.97 7.48 -18.54
C GLU A 7 -4.88 7.07 -17.54
N PHE A 8 -4.84 7.72 -16.37
CA PHE A 8 -3.87 7.37 -15.34
C PHE A 8 -4.12 5.99 -14.73
N ILE A 9 -5.38 5.62 -14.48
CA ILE A 9 -5.74 4.36 -13.79
C ILE A 9 -5.72 3.15 -14.74
N THR A 10 -6.05 3.34 -16.02
CA THR A 10 -6.18 2.24 -16.98
C THR A 10 -4.98 1.28 -16.99
N PRO A 11 -3.72 1.75 -17.06
CA PRO A 11 -2.54 0.87 -17.03
C PRO A 11 -2.44 0.01 -15.76
N TYR A 12 -2.98 0.48 -14.63
CA TYR A 12 -3.01 -0.27 -13.37
C TYR A 12 -4.12 -1.31 -13.33
N THR A 13 -5.21 -1.10 -14.09
CA THR A 13 -6.32 -2.05 -14.19
C THR A 13 -6.09 -3.14 -15.23
N THR A 14 -5.25 -2.88 -16.22
CA THR A 14 -4.82 -3.83 -17.26
C THR A 14 -3.55 -4.59 -16.88
N SER A 15 -2.94 -4.28 -15.73
CA SER A 15 -1.65 -4.82 -15.26
C SER A 15 -0.44 -4.42 -16.10
N ASP A 16 -0.56 -3.42 -16.99
CA ASP A 16 0.58 -2.85 -17.72
C ASP A 16 1.53 -2.09 -16.79
N LYS A 17 1.01 -1.58 -15.66
CA LYS A 17 1.77 -0.97 -14.58
C LYS A 17 1.40 -1.57 -13.23
N ILE A 18 2.40 -1.71 -12.37
CA ILE A 18 2.23 -2.04 -10.95
C ILE A 18 2.48 -0.77 -10.14
N GLY A 19 1.65 -0.53 -9.13
CA GLY A 19 1.81 0.56 -8.18
C GLY A 19 2.16 0.04 -6.79
N CYS A 20 2.65 0.93 -5.93
CA CYS A 20 2.86 0.65 -4.51
C CYS A 20 2.27 1.74 -3.62
N PHE A 21 2.01 1.40 -2.36
CA PHE A 21 1.48 2.32 -1.36
C PHE A 21 2.54 2.61 -0.29
N ALA A 22 3.01 3.86 -0.20
CA ALA A 22 4.16 4.25 0.58
C ALA A 22 3.78 5.10 1.81
N LEU A 23 3.46 4.42 2.91
CA LEU A 23 3.00 5.06 4.14
C LEU A 23 4.04 4.98 5.28
N SER A 24 4.44 3.78 5.66
CA SER A 24 5.30 3.53 6.82
C SER A 24 6.72 4.04 6.62
N GLU A 25 7.37 4.38 7.74
CA GLU A 25 8.74 4.90 7.78
C GLU A 25 9.57 4.12 8.80
N PRO A 26 10.92 4.13 8.68
CA PRO A 26 11.78 3.67 9.75
C PRO A 26 11.45 4.40 11.05
N GLY A 27 11.23 3.65 12.13
CA GLY A 27 10.83 4.20 13.42
C GLY A 27 9.36 4.63 13.51
N ASN A 28 8.57 4.53 12.43
CA ASN A 28 7.16 4.86 12.46
C ASN A 28 6.25 3.98 11.59
N GLY A 29 5.69 2.94 12.21
CA GLY A 29 4.72 2.01 11.61
C GLY A 29 3.29 2.24 12.10
N SER A 30 3.06 2.00 13.39
CA SER A 30 1.72 2.11 14.01
C SER A 30 1.24 3.55 14.14
N ASP A 31 2.15 4.50 14.38
CA ASP A 31 1.84 5.92 14.49
C ASP A 31 1.95 6.64 13.15
N ALA A 32 1.31 6.08 12.10
CA ALA A 32 1.38 6.57 10.72
C ALA A 32 0.84 8.00 10.47
N GLY A 33 0.49 8.74 11.53
CA GLY A 33 0.24 10.18 11.53
C GLY A 33 1.51 11.03 11.70
N VAL A 34 2.55 10.52 12.37
CA VAL A 34 3.75 11.27 12.75
C VAL A 34 4.94 10.93 11.84
N THR A 35 4.86 11.36 10.59
CA THR A 35 5.85 11.03 9.54
C THR A 35 6.95 12.10 9.45
N PHE A 36 8.19 11.64 9.26
CA PHE A 36 9.38 12.46 9.14
C PHE A 36 9.61 12.95 7.71
N THR A 37 9.31 12.14 6.68
CA THR A 37 9.51 12.54 5.27
C THR A 37 8.89 13.90 4.98
N THR A 38 9.67 14.86 4.49
CA THR A 38 9.24 16.24 4.25
C THR A 38 8.85 16.46 2.80
N ALA A 39 7.96 17.42 2.57
CA ALA A 39 7.58 17.92 1.24
C ALA A 39 7.61 19.45 1.28
N SER A 40 8.64 20.07 0.72
CA SER A 40 8.81 21.53 0.71
C SER A 40 8.33 22.11 -0.62
N TYR A 41 7.32 22.98 -0.60
CA TYR A 41 6.84 23.64 -1.82
C TYR A 41 7.84 24.67 -2.33
N LYS A 42 8.13 24.63 -3.64
CA LYS A 42 9.06 25.52 -4.34
C LYS A 42 8.41 26.41 -5.40
N GLY A 43 7.08 26.46 -5.43
CA GLY A 43 6.31 27.34 -6.31
C GLY A 43 5.56 26.62 -7.44
N ASP A 44 6.23 25.71 -8.14
CA ASP A 44 5.63 24.88 -9.20
C ASP A 44 5.77 23.37 -8.92
N HIS A 45 6.68 22.99 -8.03
CA HIS A 45 6.93 21.63 -7.56
C HIS A 45 7.09 21.56 -6.04
N TYR A 46 7.20 20.34 -5.52
CA TYR A 46 7.66 20.06 -4.16
C TYR A 46 8.99 19.31 -4.22
N LEU A 47 9.86 19.55 -3.25
CA LEU A 47 11.02 18.70 -2.96
C LEU A 47 10.69 17.73 -1.84
N LEU A 48 10.84 16.45 -2.10
CA LEU A 48 10.55 15.37 -1.17
C LEU A 48 11.85 14.77 -0.62
N ASN A 49 11.94 14.67 0.71
CA ASN A 49 13.12 14.14 1.39
C ASN A 49 12.74 13.19 2.53
N GLY A 50 13.23 11.96 2.49
CA GLY A 50 13.06 10.97 3.55
C GLY A 50 12.99 9.53 3.03
N THR A 51 12.78 8.58 3.94
CA THR A 51 12.77 7.14 3.62
C THR A 51 11.46 6.51 4.06
N LYS A 52 10.81 5.78 3.15
CA LYS A 52 9.67 4.90 3.46
C LYS A 52 10.15 3.47 3.61
N ALA A 53 9.53 2.72 4.51
CA ALA A 53 9.94 1.37 4.89
C ALA A 53 8.84 0.35 4.64
N SER A 54 9.25 -0.87 4.34
CA SER A 54 8.36 -2.02 4.14
C SER A 54 7.35 -1.82 3.00
N ILE A 55 7.79 -1.26 1.88
CA ILE A 55 6.90 -0.97 0.76
C ILE A 55 6.76 -2.18 -0.15
N THR A 56 5.57 -2.80 -0.11
CA THR A 56 5.16 -3.91 -0.96
C THR A 56 5.16 -3.51 -2.44
N ASN A 57 5.68 -4.39 -3.29
CA ASN A 57 5.81 -4.20 -4.75
C ASN A 57 6.76 -3.07 -5.16
N ALA A 58 7.65 -2.60 -4.29
CA ALA A 58 8.51 -1.46 -4.61
C ALA A 58 9.52 -1.73 -5.75
N PHE A 59 9.92 -2.98 -5.99
CA PHE A 59 10.81 -3.30 -7.11
C PHE A 59 10.08 -3.30 -8.47
N GLU A 60 8.87 -3.88 -8.51
CA GLU A 60 8.05 -3.97 -9.72
C GLU A 60 7.23 -2.68 -9.95
N GLY A 61 7.02 -1.89 -8.90
CA GLY A 61 6.21 -0.69 -8.89
C GLY A 61 6.84 0.45 -9.69
N GLY A 62 6.03 1.06 -10.54
CA GLY A 62 6.38 2.27 -11.29
C GLY A 62 6.01 3.55 -10.54
N ASP A 63 4.88 3.57 -9.83
CA ASP A 63 4.42 4.73 -9.07
C ASP A 63 4.11 4.37 -7.60
N ALA A 64 4.37 5.30 -6.68
CA ALA A 64 4.16 5.19 -5.25
C ALA A 64 3.23 6.31 -4.73
N ILE A 65 2.34 5.98 -3.79
CA ILE A 65 1.56 7.00 -3.06
C ILE A 65 2.26 7.36 -1.75
N HIS A 66 2.78 8.59 -1.59
CA HIS A 66 3.46 9.09 -0.39
C HIS A 66 2.58 10.00 0.49
N LYS A 67 2.76 9.97 1.82
CA LYS A 67 2.04 10.83 2.79
C LYS A 67 2.94 11.45 3.86
N ARG A 68 2.72 12.75 4.10
CA ARG A 68 3.01 13.47 5.35
C ARG A 68 1.73 14.06 5.97
N ILE A 69 1.04 14.85 5.15
CA ILE A 69 -0.24 15.52 5.41
C ILE A 69 -1.05 15.58 4.09
N SER A 70 -0.37 15.72 2.95
CA SER A 70 -0.91 15.51 1.59
C SER A 70 -0.56 14.12 1.05
N ALA A 71 -1.30 13.65 0.04
CA ALA A 71 -0.96 12.43 -0.71
C ALA A 71 -0.34 12.81 -2.05
N PHE A 72 0.69 12.08 -2.47
CA PHE A 72 1.49 12.38 -3.66
C PHE A 72 1.67 11.13 -4.52
N ILE A 73 1.69 11.30 -5.85
CA ILE A 73 2.07 10.26 -6.81
C ILE A 73 3.54 10.47 -7.19
N ALA A 74 4.41 9.59 -6.71
CA ALA A 74 5.83 9.59 -7.03
C ALA A 74 6.16 8.51 -8.06
N THR A 75 6.84 8.86 -9.14
CA THR A 75 7.18 7.96 -10.24
C THR A 75 8.64 7.55 -10.15
N LYS A 76 8.88 6.25 -10.24
CA LYS A 76 10.21 5.63 -10.27
C LYS A 76 10.96 6.07 -11.52
N GLY A 77 12.27 6.27 -11.39
CA GLY A 77 13.15 6.67 -12.49
C GLY A 77 13.28 8.18 -12.67
N ILE A 78 12.67 8.98 -11.80
CA ILE A 78 12.95 10.41 -11.68
C ILE A 78 14.10 10.61 -10.67
N ASP A 79 14.96 11.59 -10.94
CA ASP A 79 16.09 11.93 -10.07
C ASP A 79 15.64 12.20 -8.62
N GLY A 80 16.47 11.75 -7.67
CA GLY A 80 16.15 11.79 -6.25
C GLY A 80 15.28 10.64 -5.75
N PHE A 81 14.85 9.71 -6.60
CA PHE A 81 14.17 8.47 -6.21
C PHE A 81 15.14 7.28 -6.27
N SER A 82 15.29 6.56 -5.17
CA SER A 82 16.02 5.29 -5.16
C SER A 82 15.35 4.20 -4.32
N LEU A 83 15.75 2.96 -4.57
CA LEU A 83 15.27 1.78 -3.84
C LEU A 83 16.36 1.29 -2.90
N GLY A 84 15.95 0.97 -1.67
CA GLY A 84 16.81 0.20 -0.75
C GLY A 84 16.94 -1.27 -1.18
N LYS A 85 17.74 -2.03 -0.43
CA LYS A 85 17.88 -3.48 -0.64
C LYS A 85 16.53 -4.19 -0.47
N LYS A 86 16.32 -5.26 -1.23
CA LYS A 86 15.17 -6.16 -1.03
C LYS A 86 15.26 -6.83 0.35
N GLU A 87 14.17 -6.75 1.10
CA GLU A 87 14.05 -7.36 2.42
C GLU A 87 14.05 -8.90 2.33
N ASP A 88 14.84 -9.54 3.21
CA ASP A 88 14.83 -11.00 3.38
C ASP A 88 13.76 -11.38 4.41
N LYS A 89 12.57 -11.74 3.91
CA LYS A 89 11.36 -11.93 4.74
C LYS A 89 11.17 -13.37 5.15
N LEU A 90 10.63 -13.58 6.37
CA LEU A 90 10.20 -14.90 6.85
C LEU A 90 9.18 -15.57 5.93
N GLY A 91 8.21 -14.80 5.41
CA GLY A 91 7.13 -15.28 4.55
C GLY A 91 6.77 -14.27 3.46
N ILE A 92 5.78 -14.62 2.61
CA ILE A 92 5.33 -13.79 1.48
C ILE A 92 6.52 -13.38 0.58
N ARG A 93 7.46 -14.32 0.37
CA ARG A 93 8.73 -14.08 -0.34
C ARG A 93 8.54 -13.78 -1.83
N GLY A 94 7.40 -14.20 -2.40
CA GLY A 94 7.01 -13.91 -3.78
C GLY A 94 6.64 -12.45 -4.05
N SER A 95 6.42 -11.64 -3.01
CA SER A 95 6.20 -10.19 -3.16
C SER A 95 7.47 -9.44 -2.80
N SER A 96 7.84 -8.43 -3.60
CA SER A 96 8.97 -7.57 -3.25
C SER A 96 8.62 -6.63 -2.10
N THR A 97 9.64 -6.33 -1.30
CA THR A 97 9.53 -5.38 -0.20
C THR A 97 10.89 -4.72 -0.06
N CYS A 98 10.91 -3.39 -0.05
CA CYS A 98 12.11 -2.62 0.25
C CYS A 98 11.76 -1.22 0.73
N GLN A 99 12.81 -0.43 0.95
CA GLN A 99 12.68 0.98 1.23
C GLN A 99 12.51 1.79 -0.07
N LEU A 100 11.69 2.84 0.00
CA LEU A 100 11.71 3.91 -1.00
C LEU A 100 12.45 5.10 -0.39
N ILE A 101 13.48 5.58 -1.07
CA ILE A 101 14.35 6.65 -0.58
C ILE A 101 14.15 7.85 -1.50
N PHE A 102 13.89 9.01 -0.89
CA PHE A 102 13.70 10.28 -1.55
C PHE A 102 14.78 11.26 -1.07
N GLU A 103 15.59 11.75 -1.99
CA GLU A 103 16.67 12.72 -1.76
C GLU A 103 16.52 13.85 -2.77
N ASP A 104 16.02 15.00 -2.32
CA ASP A 104 15.66 16.15 -3.16
C ASP A 104 14.79 15.77 -4.38
N TYR A 105 13.92 14.77 -4.19
CA TYR A 105 13.04 14.27 -5.23
C TYR A 105 12.02 15.33 -5.65
N ILE A 106 12.05 15.69 -6.93
CA ILE A 106 11.15 16.70 -7.50
C ILE A 106 9.82 16.06 -7.87
N ILE A 107 8.74 16.57 -7.26
CA ILE A 107 7.37 16.19 -7.62
C ILE A 107 6.57 17.40 -8.10
N SER A 108 6.03 17.29 -9.32
CA SER A 108 5.15 18.31 -9.88
C SER A 108 3.94 18.55 -8.97
N LYS A 109 3.49 19.81 -8.85
CA LYS A 109 2.27 20.15 -8.10
C LYS A 109 1.02 19.41 -8.59
N GLU A 110 0.99 18.99 -9.86
CA GLU A 110 -0.14 18.24 -10.42
C GLU A 110 -0.20 16.79 -9.93
N ASN A 111 0.89 16.25 -9.38
CA ASN A 111 0.95 14.90 -8.84
C ASN A 111 0.45 14.81 -7.38
N ILE A 112 -0.16 15.88 -6.86
CA ILE A 112 -0.86 15.81 -5.59
C ILE A 112 -2.20 15.08 -5.76
N LEU A 113 -2.42 14.04 -4.96
CA LEU A 113 -3.65 13.28 -4.96
C LEU A 113 -4.64 13.91 -3.99
N GLY A 114 -5.71 14.48 -4.54
CA GLY A 114 -6.72 15.18 -3.77
C GLY A 114 -6.27 16.60 -3.38
N LYS A 115 -6.80 17.12 -2.26
CA LYS A 115 -6.42 18.45 -1.76
C LYS A 115 -5.15 18.34 -0.90
N PRO A 116 -4.32 19.41 -0.83
CA PRO A 116 -3.31 19.51 0.21
C PRO A 116 -3.92 19.22 1.58
N VAL A 117 -3.18 18.57 2.47
CA VAL A 117 -3.60 18.22 3.84
C VAL A 117 -4.62 17.06 3.94
N TYR A 118 -5.16 16.55 2.82
CA TYR A 118 -6.13 15.44 2.84
C TYR A 118 -5.51 14.03 2.77
N GLY A 119 -4.18 13.93 2.75
CA GLY A 119 -3.45 12.68 2.59
C GLY A 119 -3.75 11.66 3.67
N PHE A 120 -3.94 12.08 4.93
CA PHE A 120 -4.31 11.17 6.02
C PHE A 120 -5.67 10.52 5.78
N LYS A 121 -6.66 11.30 5.35
CA LYS A 121 -8.00 10.80 5.05
C LYS A 121 -7.99 9.81 3.88
N ILE A 122 -7.16 10.07 2.86
CA ILE A 122 -6.98 9.16 1.73
C ILE A 122 -6.35 7.85 2.20
N ALA A 123 -5.30 7.92 3.01
CA ALA A 123 -4.63 6.73 3.55
C ALA A 123 -5.58 5.87 4.39
N MET A 124 -6.40 6.48 5.27
CA MET A 124 -7.37 5.71 6.08
C MET A 124 -8.39 4.98 5.20
N LYS A 125 -8.91 5.62 4.15
CA LYS A 125 -9.82 4.96 3.20
C LYS A 125 -9.17 3.76 2.50
N ILE A 126 -7.89 3.87 2.12
CA ILE A 126 -7.13 2.77 1.51
C ILE A 126 -6.93 1.64 2.52
N LEU A 127 -6.57 1.96 3.77
CA LEU A 127 -6.39 0.96 4.83
C LEU A 127 -7.70 0.26 5.21
N ASP A 128 -8.83 0.96 5.25
CA ASP A 128 -10.13 0.36 5.53
C ASP A 128 -10.50 -0.70 4.48
N ALA A 129 -10.28 -0.41 3.20
CA ALA A 129 -10.45 -1.40 2.13
C ALA A 129 -9.42 -2.53 2.22
N GLY A 130 -8.15 -2.19 2.48
CA GLY A 130 -7.06 -3.16 2.61
C GLY A 130 -7.25 -4.17 3.75
N ARG A 131 -7.81 -3.72 4.89
CA ARG A 131 -8.13 -4.58 6.04
C ARG A 131 -9.07 -5.72 5.66
N ILE A 132 -10.10 -5.41 4.88
CA ILE A 132 -11.04 -6.41 4.37
C ILE A 132 -10.30 -7.38 3.44
N GLY A 133 -9.51 -6.86 2.49
CA GLY A 133 -8.76 -7.69 1.54
C GLY A 133 -7.79 -8.67 2.20
N ILE A 134 -7.06 -8.23 3.24
CA ILE A 134 -6.12 -9.10 3.98
C ILE A 134 -6.89 -10.14 4.82
N ALA A 135 -7.99 -9.76 5.47
CA ALA A 135 -8.82 -10.69 6.22
C ALA A 135 -9.41 -11.79 5.31
N SER A 136 -9.87 -11.42 4.10
CA SER A 136 -10.32 -12.37 3.08
C SER A 136 -9.21 -13.32 2.63
N GLN A 137 -8.00 -12.82 2.38
CA GLN A 137 -6.85 -13.66 2.02
C GLN A 137 -6.50 -14.67 3.12
N ALA A 138 -6.51 -14.24 4.38
CA ALA A 138 -6.28 -15.12 5.52
C ALA A 138 -7.34 -16.22 5.62
N LEU A 139 -8.62 -15.88 5.44
CA LEU A 139 -9.71 -16.85 5.44
C LEU A 139 -9.55 -17.87 4.30
N CYS A 140 -9.32 -17.43 3.07
CA CYS A 140 -9.11 -18.34 1.94
C CYS A 140 -7.91 -19.26 2.16
N THR A 141 -6.81 -18.74 2.71
CA THR A 141 -5.63 -19.55 3.04
C THR A 141 -5.97 -20.63 4.07
N LEU A 142 -6.78 -20.32 5.10
CA LEU A 142 -7.22 -21.29 6.10
C LEU A 142 -8.14 -22.35 5.52
N GLU A 143 -9.09 -21.97 4.66
CA GLU A 143 -10.04 -22.90 4.04
C GLU A 143 -9.40 -23.84 3.02
N THR A 144 -8.33 -23.39 2.35
CA THR A 144 -7.57 -24.19 1.38
C THR A 144 -6.44 -25.00 2.02
N CYS A 145 -6.11 -24.72 3.28
CA CYS A 145 -5.11 -25.47 4.01
C CYS A 145 -5.66 -26.87 4.33
N PRO A 146 -4.94 -27.96 3.98
CA PRO A 146 -5.34 -29.31 4.36
C PRO A 146 -5.55 -29.42 5.88
N GLN A 147 -6.64 -30.07 6.31
CA GLN A 147 -7.04 -30.14 7.72
C GLN A 147 -5.96 -30.72 8.65
N ASN A 148 -5.07 -31.56 8.13
CA ASN A 148 -3.94 -32.16 8.86
C ASN A 148 -2.77 -31.19 9.14
N VAL A 149 -2.80 -29.97 8.60
CA VAL A 149 -1.79 -28.91 8.82
C VAL A 149 -2.33 -27.81 9.75
N ILE A 150 -3.64 -27.80 10.01
CA ILE A 150 -4.25 -26.88 10.97
C ILE A 150 -3.86 -27.36 12.38
N ILE A 151 -2.92 -26.66 13.02
CA ILE A 151 -2.70 -26.79 14.46
C ILE A 151 -4.04 -26.49 15.13
N GLU A 152 -4.69 -27.53 15.66
CA GLU A 152 -6.01 -27.44 16.28
C GLU A 152 -5.97 -26.47 17.47
N THR A 153 -6.24 -25.21 17.20
CA THR A 153 -6.50 -24.22 18.23
C THR A 153 -8.02 -24.07 18.34
N PRO A 154 -8.64 -24.51 19.47
CA PRO A 154 -10.10 -24.52 19.63
C PRO A 154 -10.77 -23.16 19.38
N LYS A 155 -10.03 -22.06 19.60
CA LYS A 155 -10.48 -20.69 19.33
C LYS A 155 -10.59 -20.37 17.83
N LEU A 156 -9.62 -20.82 17.01
CA LEU A 156 -9.63 -20.58 15.56
C LEU A 156 -10.76 -21.36 14.89
N LEU A 157 -10.98 -22.62 15.32
CA LEU A 157 -12.07 -23.46 14.83
C LEU A 157 -13.45 -22.81 15.07
N LYS A 158 -13.63 -22.17 16.23
CA LYS A 158 -14.87 -21.47 16.58
C LYS A 158 -15.11 -20.26 15.67
N ILE A 159 -14.07 -19.50 15.34
CA ILE A 159 -14.16 -18.35 14.43
C ILE A 159 -14.49 -18.83 13.01
N ILE A 160 -13.79 -19.84 12.49
CA ILE A 160 -14.05 -20.40 11.15
C ILE A 160 -15.49 -20.92 11.05
N LYS A 161 -15.95 -21.72 12.02
CA LYS A 161 -17.34 -22.23 12.06
C LYS A 161 -18.37 -21.09 12.17
N THR A 162 -18.03 -20.02 12.87
CA THR A 162 -18.89 -18.83 12.97
C THR A 162 -18.98 -18.12 11.62
N LEU A 163 -17.85 -17.86 10.96
CA LEU A 163 -17.80 -17.24 9.63
C LEU A 163 -18.52 -18.09 8.56
N GLN A 164 -18.33 -19.41 8.59
CA GLN A 164 -19.05 -20.35 7.73
C GLN A 164 -20.56 -20.32 7.95
N LYS A 165 -21.01 -20.14 9.20
CA LYS A 165 -22.44 -19.97 9.54
C LYS A 165 -23.01 -18.65 9.00
N TYR A 166 -22.16 -17.63 8.82
CA TYR A 166 -22.53 -16.35 8.22
C TYR A 166 -22.35 -16.30 6.68
N ASN A 167 -22.12 -17.44 6.00
CA ASN A 167 -22.14 -17.57 4.53
C ASN A 167 -23.56 -17.34 3.92
N ALA A 168 -24.16 -16.18 4.18
CA ALA A 168 -25.32 -15.65 3.47
C ALA A 168 -24.96 -15.12 2.06
N TRP A 169 -23.71 -15.28 1.60
CA TRP A 169 -23.27 -14.84 0.27
C TRP A 169 -23.13 -15.97 -0.76
N ARG A 170 -23.45 -17.23 -0.41
CA ARG A 170 -23.85 -18.22 -1.42
C ARG A 170 -25.30 -17.96 -1.81
N SER A 171 -25.54 -16.86 -2.51
CA SER A 171 -26.75 -16.74 -3.32
C SER A 171 -26.66 -17.75 -4.46
N ASN A 172 -27.62 -18.68 -4.46
CA ASN A 172 -27.97 -19.63 -5.51
C ASN A 172 -27.35 -19.34 -6.89
N ALA A 173 -26.53 -20.30 -7.34
CA ALA A 173 -26.45 -20.63 -8.76
C ALA A 173 -27.79 -21.21 -9.24
#